data_AF-A0A7K3ZWE1-F1
#
_entry.id   AF-A0A7K3ZWE1-F1
#
_cell.length_a   1.000
_cell.length_b   1.000
_cell.length_c   1.000
_cell.angle_alpha   90.00
_cell.angle_beta   90.00
_cell.angle_gamma   90.00
#
_symmetry.space_group_name_H-M   'P 1'
#
loop_
_entity.id
_entity.type
_entity.pdbx_description
1 polymer ?
#
loop_
_entity_poly.entity_id
_entity_poly.type
_entity_poly.pdbx_seq_one_letter_code
_entity_poly.pdbx_strand_id
1 'polypeptide(L)'
;MKRAILPLAAIMALLISGCMESANLDIPENYYIMMKKADVESPVELIRFAASIRPHTADFTIGERVAFFEWYLQNRGFNVSFAYSNNFRGSSRKHVWLVLRNKLGESMAVEPSYIEMEASSISPTTPDYKSYQKKYPDIYELSYNTGGSDQYAWWKRASGQRLLSENIMLAKKKQL
;
A
#
# COMPACT_ATOMS: atom_id res chain seq x y z
N MET A 1 52.32 3.82 51.64
CA MET A 1 50.98 3.17 51.64
C MET A 1 50.32 3.41 50.28
N LYS A 2 49.52 2.47 49.77
CA LYS A 2 48.96 2.48 48.40
C LYS A 2 47.91 3.58 48.21
N ARG A 3 47.97 4.31 47.08
CA ARG A 3 46.78 4.73 46.30
C ARG A 3 47.11 4.66 44.80
N ALA A 4 46.65 3.61 44.13
CA ALA A 4 46.51 3.63 42.69
C ALA A 4 45.20 4.36 42.36
N ILE A 5 45.22 5.22 41.33
CA ILE A 5 44.02 5.86 40.80
C ILE A 5 43.84 5.32 39.38
N LEU A 6 42.86 4.44 39.21
CA LEU A 6 42.45 3.93 37.91
C LEU A 6 41.57 4.98 37.20
N PRO A 7 41.74 5.21 35.89
CA PRO A 7 40.82 6.04 35.12
C PRO A 7 39.54 5.23 34.88
N LEU A 8 38.41 5.65 35.48
CA LEU A 8 37.16 4.91 35.34
C LEU A 8 36.33 5.43 34.16
N ALA A 9 36.25 4.57 33.14
CA ALA A 9 35.13 4.35 32.22
C ALA A 9 34.47 5.56 31.53
N ALA A 10 34.68 5.57 30.20
CA ALA A 10 33.75 6.06 29.19
C ALA A 10 32.27 6.05 29.62
N ILE A 11 31.65 7.23 29.64
CA ILE A 11 30.19 7.37 29.64
C ILE A 11 29.73 7.07 28.21
N MET A 12 29.44 5.79 27.96
CA MET A 12 28.74 5.33 26.76
C MET A 12 27.41 6.08 26.64
N ALA A 13 27.15 6.62 25.45
CA ALA A 13 25.86 7.21 25.14
C ALA A 13 24.76 6.13 25.26
N LEU A 14 23.82 6.29 26.19
CA LEU A 14 22.50 5.69 26.02
C LEU A 14 21.80 6.44 24.89
N LEU A 15 22.10 6.01 23.67
CA LEU A 15 21.09 6.03 22.61
C LEU A 15 19.88 5.30 23.18
N ILE A 16 18.82 6.06 23.48
CA ILE A 16 17.49 5.50 23.64
C ILE A 16 17.13 4.97 22.27
N SER A 17 17.53 3.73 22.01
CA SER A 17 17.00 2.94 20.92
C SER A 17 15.52 2.78 21.22
N GLY A 18 14.74 3.70 20.68
CA GLY A 18 13.33 3.47 20.40
C GLY A 18 13.27 2.31 19.43
N CYS A 19 13.40 1.10 19.96
CA CYS A 19 12.71 -0.05 19.41
C CYS A 19 11.24 0.33 19.49
N MET A 20 10.76 1.01 18.43
CA MET A 20 9.35 1.07 18.13
C MET A 20 8.91 -0.37 18.11
N GLU A 21 8.19 -0.76 19.16
CA GLU A 21 7.56 -2.05 19.29
C GLU A 21 6.56 -2.12 18.14
N SER A 22 7.03 -2.65 17.02
CA SER A 22 6.24 -2.73 15.80
C SER A 22 5.06 -3.59 16.14
N ALA A 23 3.87 -2.97 16.21
CA ALA A 23 2.62 -3.70 16.15
C ALA A 23 2.79 -4.68 14.99
N ASN A 24 2.78 -5.98 15.29
CA ASN A 24 3.10 -6.99 14.29
C ASN A 24 1.91 -7.05 13.34
N LEU A 25 1.96 -6.22 12.29
CA LEU A 25 0.85 -5.93 11.40
C LEU A 25 0.44 -7.16 10.56
N ASP A 26 1.11 -8.31 10.70
CA ASP A 26 0.81 -9.54 9.96
C ASP A 26 0.71 -9.29 8.43
N ILE A 27 1.56 -8.36 7.96
CA ILE A 27 1.84 -8.06 6.56
C ILE A 27 3.08 -8.89 6.19
N PRO A 28 3.06 -9.66 5.08
CA PRO A 28 4.21 -10.48 4.69
C PRO A 28 5.48 -9.65 4.50
N GLU A 29 6.62 -10.12 4.98
CA GLU A 29 7.92 -9.44 4.80
C GLU A 29 8.23 -9.16 3.32
N ASN A 30 7.77 -10.04 2.44
CA ASN A 30 7.89 -9.95 0.99
C ASN A 30 6.61 -9.43 0.32
N TYR A 31 5.86 -8.54 0.98
CA TYR A 31 4.68 -7.91 0.39
C TYR A 31 5.05 -7.17 -0.90
N TYR A 32 6.01 -6.25 -0.87
CA TYR A 32 6.51 -5.62 -2.09
C TYR A 32 7.58 -6.49 -2.77
N ILE A 33 7.36 -6.79 -4.05
CA ILE A 33 8.22 -7.62 -4.90
C ILE A 33 8.40 -6.96 -6.27
N MET A 34 9.65 -6.90 -6.75
CA MET A 34 9.91 -6.27 -8.04
C MET A 34 9.36 -7.12 -9.20
N MET A 35 8.25 -6.69 -9.80
CA MET A 35 7.67 -7.34 -10.98
C MET A 35 8.18 -6.69 -12.27
N LYS A 36 7.85 -7.28 -13.43
CA LYS A 36 8.07 -6.60 -14.72
C LYS A 36 7.21 -5.33 -14.73
N LYS A 37 7.85 -4.17 -14.87
CA LYS A 37 7.18 -2.87 -15.01
C LYS A 37 6.06 -2.94 -16.05
N ALA A 38 4.94 -2.29 -15.76
CA ALA A 38 3.87 -2.14 -16.74
C ALA A 38 4.33 -1.23 -17.88
N ASP A 39 3.90 -1.57 -19.08
CA ASP A 39 4.07 -0.76 -20.28
C ASP A 39 2.73 -0.04 -20.51
N VAL A 40 2.60 1.13 -19.87
CA VAL A 40 1.36 1.91 -19.78
C VAL A 40 1.75 3.38 -19.85
N GLU A 41 1.31 4.06 -20.90
CA GLU A 41 1.66 5.45 -21.20
C GLU A 41 0.46 6.39 -21.15
N SER A 42 -0.77 5.84 -21.20
CA SER A 42 -2.03 6.59 -21.19
C SER A 42 -3.00 6.19 -20.07
N PRO A 43 -3.95 7.07 -19.67
CA PRO A 43 -5.04 6.72 -18.76
C PRO A 43 -5.93 5.58 -19.27
N VAL A 44 -6.09 5.44 -20.60
CA VAL A 44 -6.89 4.35 -21.21
C VAL A 44 -6.21 2.99 -21.04
N GLU A 45 -4.88 2.94 -21.19
CA GLU A 45 -4.11 1.74 -20.90
C GLU A 45 -4.10 1.43 -19.40
N LEU A 46 -4.03 2.45 -18.53
CA LEU A 46 -4.18 2.25 -17.08
C LEU A 46 -5.53 1.63 -16.74
N ILE A 47 -6.63 2.09 -17.33
CA ILE A 47 -7.97 1.48 -17.16
C ILE A 47 -7.94 0.02 -17.60
N ARG A 48 -7.45 -0.30 -18.80
CA ARG A 48 -7.36 -1.69 -19.31
C ARG A 48 -6.49 -2.58 -18.42
N PHE A 49 -5.35 -2.05 -17.97
CA PHE A 49 -4.40 -2.75 -17.12
C PHE A 49 -4.98 -3.04 -15.73
N ALA A 50 -5.64 -2.04 -15.13
CA ALA A 50 -6.36 -2.18 -13.85
C ALA A 50 -7.57 -3.12 -13.98
N ALA A 51 -8.31 -3.06 -15.09
CA ALA A 51 -9.43 -3.96 -15.35
C ALA A 51 -9.00 -5.42 -15.48
N SER A 52 -7.81 -5.69 -16.05
CA SER A 52 -7.29 -7.05 -16.23
C SER A 52 -7.12 -7.84 -14.93
N ILE A 53 -6.89 -7.16 -13.79
CA ILE A 53 -6.76 -7.82 -12.48
C ILE A 53 -8.06 -7.93 -11.67
N ARG A 54 -9.13 -7.25 -12.08
CA ARG A 54 -10.42 -7.25 -11.36
C ARG A 54 -11.00 -8.65 -11.11
N PRO A 55 -10.90 -9.65 -12.03
CA PRO A 55 -11.39 -11.00 -11.76
C PRO A 55 -10.73 -11.67 -10.54
N HIS A 56 -9.52 -11.25 -10.17
CA HIS A 56 -8.78 -11.76 -9.01
C HIS A 56 -9.24 -11.18 -7.67
N THR A 57 -10.16 -10.20 -7.66
CA THR A 57 -10.60 -9.48 -6.46
C THR A 57 -12.11 -9.55 -6.22
N ALA A 58 -12.80 -10.49 -6.87
CA ALA A 58 -14.25 -10.62 -6.82
C ALA A 58 -14.77 -10.86 -5.38
N ASP A 59 -14.06 -11.71 -4.62
CA ASP A 59 -14.34 -12.09 -3.24
C ASP A 59 -13.81 -11.11 -2.17
N PHE A 60 -13.01 -10.11 -2.58
CA PHE A 60 -12.40 -9.14 -1.67
C PHE A 60 -13.39 -8.04 -1.25
N THR A 61 -13.30 -7.62 0.01
CA THR A 61 -13.95 -6.40 0.53
C THR A 61 -13.33 -5.13 -0.06
N ILE A 62 -13.95 -3.98 0.19
CA ILE A 62 -13.46 -2.67 -0.28
C ILE A 62 -12.01 -2.41 0.14
N GLY A 63 -11.66 -2.62 1.42
CA GLY A 63 -10.30 -2.40 1.91
C GLY A 63 -9.28 -3.36 1.30
N GLU A 64 -9.61 -4.64 1.20
CA GLU A 64 -8.79 -5.67 0.54
C GLU A 64 -8.56 -5.36 -0.95
N ARG A 65 -9.59 -4.91 -1.69
CA ARG A 65 -9.45 -4.48 -3.09
C ARG A 65 -8.51 -3.29 -3.21
N VAL A 66 -8.69 -2.27 -2.38
CA VAL A 66 -7.86 -1.05 -2.40
C VAL A 66 -6.40 -1.38 -2.12
N ALA A 67 -6.11 -2.22 -1.12
CA ALA A 67 -4.76 -2.68 -0.81
C ALA A 67 -4.15 -3.59 -1.88
N PHE A 68 -4.92 -4.49 -2.50
CA PHE A 68 -4.43 -5.33 -3.60
C PHE A 68 -4.09 -4.52 -4.86
N PHE A 69 -4.92 -3.53 -5.21
CA PHE A 69 -4.65 -2.66 -6.36
C PHE A 69 -3.42 -1.78 -6.12
N GLU A 70 -3.21 -1.28 -4.90
CA GLU A 70 -2.00 -0.56 -4.54
C GLU A 70 -0.76 -1.45 -4.70
N TRP A 71 -0.77 -2.63 -4.09
CA TRP A 71 0.29 -3.63 -4.21
C TRP A 71 0.61 -3.93 -5.67
N TYR A 72 -0.41 -4.24 -6.48
CA TYR A 72 -0.21 -4.61 -7.87
C TYR A 72 0.37 -3.45 -8.68
N LEU A 73 -0.12 -2.22 -8.48
CA LEU A 73 0.37 -1.05 -9.22
C LEU A 73 1.78 -0.64 -8.76
N GLN A 74 2.07 -0.61 -7.46
CA GLN A 74 3.42 -0.31 -6.95
C GLN A 74 4.46 -1.31 -7.48
N ASN A 75 4.19 -2.61 -7.37
CA ASN A 75 5.10 -3.66 -7.85
C ASN A 75 5.30 -3.65 -9.38
N ARG A 76 4.35 -3.05 -10.11
CA ARG A 76 4.42 -2.78 -11.57
C ARG A 76 5.07 -1.44 -11.91
N GLY A 77 5.58 -0.70 -10.94
CA GLY A 77 6.36 0.52 -11.12
C GLY A 77 5.55 1.82 -11.18
N PHE A 78 4.27 1.82 -10.79
CA PHE A 78 3.48 3.03 -10.65
C PHE A 78 3.74 3.69 -9.28
N ASN A 79 3.74 5.03 -9.24
CA ASN A 79 3.75 5.79 -7.99
C ASN A 79 2.32 5.85 -7.44
N VAL A 80 1.99 4.97 -6.50
CA VAL A 80 0.65 4.84 -5.91
C VAL A 80 0.74 4.96 -4.40
N SER A 81 -0.29 5.54 -3.80
CA SER A 81 -0.38 5.82 -2.37
C SER A 81 -1.85 5.82 -1.95
N PHE A 82 -2.13 5.66 -0.67
CA PHE A 82 -3.50 5.67 -0.15
C PHE A 82 -3.95 7.09 0.20
N ALA A 83 -5.17 7.44 -0.17
CA ALA A 83 -5.92 8.57 0.37
C ALA A 83 -6.98 8.08 1.34
N TYR A 84 -7.19 8.81 2.43
CA TYR A 84 -8.10 8.44 3.51
C TYR A 84 -8.99 9.62 3.94
N SER A 85 -10.25 9.30 4.22
CA SER A 85 -11.19 10.20 4.92
C SER A 85 -11.99 9.40 5.93
N ASN A 86 -12.17 9.94 7.14
CA ASN A 86 -13.10 9.42 8.15
C ASN A 86 -14.54 9.97 8.01
N ASN A 87 -14.76 10.90 7.07
CA ASN A 87 -16.04 11.54 6.82
C ASN A 87 -16.30 11.68 5.32
N PHE A 88 -16.16 10.58 4.58
CA PHE A 88 -16.36 10.56 3.14
C PHE A 88 -17.82 10.90 2.79
N ARG A 89 -18.04 11.79 1.81
CA ARG A 89 -19.38 12.30 1.43
C ARG A 89 -20.22 12.86 2.59
N GLY A 90 -19.55 13.41 3.62
CA GLY A 90 -20.22 13.94 4.81
C GLY A 90 -20.98 12.89 5.63
N SER A 91 -20.72 11.60 5.41
CA SER A 91 -21.55 10.49 5.91
C SER A 91 -21.06 9.84 7.20
N SER A 92 -20.07 10.43 7.88
CA SER A 92 -19.29 9.85 9.00
C SER A 92 -18.64 8.49 8.74
N ARG A 93 -18.64 8.03 7.48
CA ARG A 93 -18.02 6.78 7.05
C ARG A 93 -16.54 7.00 6.72
N LYS A 94 -15.73 6.06 7.19
CA LYS A 94 -14.36 5.87 6.70
C LYS A 94 -14.37 5.42 5.25
N HIS A 95 -13.47 5.96 4.45
CA HIS A 95 -13.20 5.52 3.08
C HIS A 95 -11.71 5.58 2.79
N VAL A 96 -11.22 4.62 2.01
CA VAL A 96 -9.84 4.57 1.50
C VAL A 96 -9.91 4.38 -0.01
N TRP A 97 -9.14 5.17 -0.75
CA TRP A 97 -8.94 5.01 -2.18
C TRP A 97 -7.47 5.25 -2.51
N LEU A 98 -7.11 5.11 -3.78
CA LEU A 98 -5.74 5.26 -4.23
C LEU A 98 -5.52 6.61 -4.91
N VAL A 99 -4.31 7.14 -4.80
CA VAL A 99 -3.82 8.29 -5.54
C VAL A 99 -2.60 7.84 -6.32
N LEU A 100 -2.76 7.75 -7.64
CA LEU A 100 -1.70 7.45 -8.59
C LEU A 100 -1.11 8.76 -9.11
N ARG A 101 0.21 8.91 -9.03
CA ARG A 101 0.94 10.05 -9.60
C ARG A 101 1.62 9.63 -10.90
N ASN A 102 1.35 10.34 -12.00
CA ASN A 102 1.98 10.07 -13.28
C ASN A 102 3.40 10.69 -13.37
N LYS A 103 4.10 10.43 -14.48
CA LYS A 103 5.46 10.95 -14.73
C LYS A 103 5.54 12.49 -14.78
N LEU A 104 4.42 13.18 -15.03
CA LEU A 104 4.31 14.65 -15.07
C LEU A 104 4.01 15.25 -13.68
N GLY A 105 3.83 14.42 -12.64
CA GLY A 105 3.50 14.85 -11.29
C GLY A 105 1.99 15.01 -11.03
N GLU A 106 1.16 14.90 -12.07
CA GLU A 106 -0.29 14.95 -11.97
C GLU A 106 -0.82 13.76 -11.17
N SER A 107 -1.85 13.98 -10.37
CA SER A 107 -2.38 12.99 -9.44
C SER A 107 -3.82 12.64 -9.79
N MET A 108 -4.08 11.34 -10.03
CA MET A 108 -5.39 10.80 -10.33
C MET A 108 -5.87 9.95 -9.15
N ALA A 109 -7.11 10.18 -8.71
CA ALA A 109 -7.77 9.26 -7.80
C ALA A 109 -8.08 7.94 -8.52
N VAL A 110 -7.95 6.81 -7.83
CA VAL A 110 -8.26 5.48 -8.34
C VAL A 110 -9.10 4.78 -7.28
N GLU A 111 -10.28 4.31 -7.68
CA GLU A 111 -11.28 3.70 -6.81
C GLU A 111 -11.57 2.24 -7.23
N PRO A 112 -10.84 1.25 -6.67
CA PRO A 112 -11.01 -0.16 -6.99
C PRO A 112 -12.31 -0.81 -6.54
N SER A 113 -13.14 -0.16 -5.71
CA SER A 113 -14.36 -0.77 -5.19
C SER A 113 -15.57 -0.68 -6.13
N TYR A 114 -15.51 0.15 -7.18
CA TYR A 114 -16.58 0.26 -8.17
C TYR A 114 -16.83 -1.06 -8.93
N ILE A 115 -18.12 -1.41 -9.01
CA ILE A 115 -18.73 -1.79 -10.27
C ILE A 115 -18.76 -0.52 -11.16
N GLU A 116 -17.94 -0.38 -12.20
CA GLU A 116 -16.94 -1.32 -12.77
C GLU A 116 -15.56 -0.63 -13.00
N MET A 117 -14.48 -1.39 -13.25
CA MET A 117 -13.10 -0.84 -13.42
C MET A 117 -12.93 -0.12 -14.76
N GLU A 118 -13.51 1.07 -14.83
CA GLU A 118 -13.64 1.92 -16.01
C GLU A 118 -13.13 3.34 -15.72
N ALA A 119 -13.41 4.30 -16.60
CA ALA A 119 -13.08 5.71 -16.40
C ALA A 119 -13.73 6.32 -15.14
N SER A 120 -14.85 5.78 -14.66
CA SER A 120 -15.44 6.18 -13.36
C SER A 120 -14.60 5.71 -12.16
N SER A 121 -13.83 4.63 -12.31
CA SER A 121 -12.86 4.15 -11.31
C SER A 121 -11.52 4.88 -11.38
N ILE A 122 -11.13 5.42 -12.54
CA ILE A 122 -9.84 6.08 -12.77
C ILE A 122 -10.06 7.57 -13.04
N SER A 123 -9.78 8.41 -12.05
CA SER A 123 -10.17 9.83 -11.97
C SER A 123 -11.69 10.05 -11.84
N PRO A 124 -12.36 9.47 -10.83
CA PRO A 124 -13.77 9.75 -10.52
C PRO A 124 -14.04 11.26 -10.43
N THR A 125 -15.13 11.70 -11.07
CA THR A 125 -15.46 13.13 -11.20
C THR A 125 -16.03 13.74 -9.91
N THR A 126 -16.49 12.92 -8.97
CA THR A 126 -17.08 13.36 -7.69
C THR A 126 -16.06 14.14 -6.86
N PRO A 127 -16.37 15.35 -6.35
CA PRO A 127 -15.42 16.18 -5.61
C PRO A 127 -14.75 15.50 -4.41
N ASP A 128 -15.44 14.57 -3.74
CA ASP A 128 -14.92 13.85 -2.56
C ASP A 128 -13.63 13.07 -2.81
N TYR A 129 -13.35 12.65 -4.05
CA TYR A 129 -12.11 11.95 -4.39
C TYR A 129 -10.92 12.90 -4.64
N LYS A 130 -11.19 14.21 -4.76
CA LYS A 130 -10.18 15.26 -4.97
C LYS A 130 -9.67 15.85 -3.65
N SER A 131 -10.30 15.55 -2.53
CA SER A 131 -9.90 15.96 -1.19
C SER A 131 -9.79 14.77 -0.24
N TYR A 132 -8.73 14.71 0.56
CA TYR A 132 -8.53 13.69 1.57
C TYR A 132 -7.97 14.31 2.85
N GLN A 133 -8.28 13.69 3.99
CA GLN A 133 -7.82 14.17 5.29
C GLN A 133 -6.38 13.76 5.57
N LYS A 134 -6.02 12.54 5.14
CA LYS A 134 -4.67 11.98 5.27
C LYS A 134 -4.29 11.25 4.00
N LYS A 135 -2.99 11.18 3.77
CA LYS A 135 -2.34 10.39 2.74
C LYS A 135 -1.34 9.45 3.40
N TYR A 136 -1.32 8.19 3.01
CA TYR A 136 -0.33 7.21 3.48
C TYR A 136 0.47 6.68 2.28
N PRO A 137 1.80 6.58 2.38
CA PRO A 137 2.64 6.14 1.25
C PRO A 137 2.43 4.67 0.88
N ASP A 138 2.16 3.82 1.87
CA ASP A 138 2.12 2.36 1.74
C ASP A 138 1.13 1.72 2.73
N ILE A 139 1.04 0.39 2.68
CA ILE A 139 0.11 -0.41 3.49
C ILE A 139 0.49 -0.43 4.98
N TYR A 140 1.77 -0.24 5.33
CA TYR A 140 2.24 -0.28 6.72
C TYR A 140 1.78 0.99 7.44
N GLU A 141 2.03 2.15 6.84
CA GLU A 141 1.56 3.45 7.33
C GLU A 141 0.03 3.52 7.40
N LEU A 142 -0.67 3.02 6.37
CA LEU A 142 -2.13 2.95 6.39
C LEU A 142 -2.62 2.10 7.57
N SER A 143 -2.13 0.86 7.69
CA SER A 143 -2.59 -0.10 8.71
C SER A 143 -2.31 0.38 10.13
N TYR A 144 -1.12 0.94 10.37
CA TYR A 144 -0.75 1.52 11.67
C TYR A 144 -1.70 2.67 12.07
N ASN A 145 -2.07 3.54 11.13
CA ASN A 145 -2.88 4.72 11.42
C ASN A 145 -4.41 4.51 11.40
N THR A 146 -4.92 3.36 10.92
CA THR A 146 -6.37 3.16 10.68
C THR A 146 -7.01 2.02 11.48
N GLY A 147 -6.24 1.36 12.35
CA GLY A 147 -6.73 0.36 13.30
C GLY A 147 -6.32 -1.09 12.97
N GLY A 148 -5.19 -1.29 12.29
CA GLY A 148 -4.66 -2.60 11.94
C GLY A 148 -4.88 -2.97 10.47
N SER A 149 -4.22 -4.06 10.08
CA SER A 149 -4.14 -4.57 8.71
C SER A 149 -5.31 -5.45 8.27
N ASP A 150 -6.06 -6.06 9.20
CA ASP A 150 -7.06 -7.10 8.88
C ASP A 150 -8.12 -6.64 7.88
N GLN A 151 -8.53 -5.38 7.92
CA GLN A 151 -9.47 -4.76 6.97
C GLN A 151 -8.90 -4.60 5.53
N TYR A 152 -7.60 -4.81 5.36
CA TYR A 152 -6.85 -4.70 4.11
C TYR A 152 -6.20 -6.03 3.68
N ALA A 153 -6.30 -7.08 4.51
CA ALA A 153 -5.45 -8.26 4.47
C ALA A 153 -5.82 -9.29 3.37
N TRP A 154 -5.85 -8.84 2.11
CA TRP A 154 -6.16 -9.67 0.95
C TRP A 154 -5.25 -10.90 0.85
N TRP A 155 -4.00 -10.80 1.32
CA TRP A 155 -3.03 -11.89 1.40
C TRP A 155 -3.39 -12.99 2.41
N LYS A 156 -4.42 -12.81 3.26
CA LYS A 156 -4.97 -13.85 4.13
C LYS A 156 -6.06 -14.69 3.43
N ARG A 157 -6.57 -14.25 2.27
CA ARG A 157 -7.53 -15.02 1.44
C ARG A 157 -6.80 -16.09 0.64
N ALA A 158 -7.42 -17.26 0.43
CA ALA A 158 -6.83 -18.33 -0.38
C ALA A 158 -6.52 -17.92 -1.83
N SER A 159 -7.37 -17.05 -2.40
CA SER A 159 -7.19 -16.37 -3.69
C SER A 159 -5.94 -15.46 -3.66
N GLY A 160 -5.82 -14.59 -2.66
CA GLY A 160 -4.67 -13.70 -2.46
C GLY A 160 -3.35 -14.42 -2.18
N GLN A 161 -3.34 -15.43 -1.31
CA GLN A 161 -2.17 -16.26 -1.00
C GLN A 161 -1.57 -16.90 -2.26
N ARG A 162 -2.44 -17.41 -3.14
CA ARG A 162 -2.03 -17.99 -4.42
C ARG A 162 -1.36 -16.94 -5.31
N LEU A 163 -2.02 -15.80 -5.51
CA LEU A 163 -1.51 -14.70 -6.34
C LEU A 163 -0.17 -14.15 -5.84
N LEU A 164 -0.03 -13.94 -4.53
CA LEU A 164 1.21 -13.49 -3.93
C LEU A 164 2.33 -14.51 -4.15
N SER A 165 2.06 -15.79 -3.87
CA SER A 165 3.02 -16.89 -4.05
C SER A 165 3.49 -17.05 -5.51
N GLU A 166 2.55 -17.01 -6.46
CA GLU A 166 2.85 -17.08 -7.90
C GLU A 166 3.76 -15.93 -8.34
N ASN A 167 3.47 -14.70 -7.92
CA ASN A 167 4.27 -13.54 -8.30
C ASN A 167 5.65 -13.52 -7.61
N ILE A 168 5.77 -13.97 -6.35
CA ILE A 168 7.07 -14.19 -5.69
C ILE A 168 7.92 -15.19 -6.49
N MET A 169 7.33 -16.31 -6.92
CA MET A 169 8.04 -17.33 -7.71
C MET A 169 8.45 -16.80 -9.09
N LEU A 170 7.61 -16.01 -9.75
CA LEU A 170 7.92 -15.36 -11.03
C LEU A 170 9.00 -14.27 -10.90
N ALA A 171 9.05 -13.55 -9.77
CA ALA A 171 10.10 -12.57 -9.49
C ALA A 171 11.46 -13.25 -9.29
N LYS A 172 11.51 -14.29 -8.44
CA LYS A 172 12.73 -15.09 -8.18
C LYS A 172 13.30 -15.72 -9.47
N LYS A 173 12.44 -16.26 -10.34
CA LYS A 173 12.86 -16.85 -11.64
C LYS A 173 13.51 -15.86 -12.62
N LYS A 174 13.38 -14.55 -12.40
CA LYS A 174 13.98 -13.50 -13.26
C LYS A 174 15.27 -12.90 -12.68
N GLN A 175 15.69 -13.39 -11.52
CA GLN A 175 16.94 -13.01 -10.85
C GLN A 175 18.02 -14.10 -11.00
N LEU A 176 17.69 -15.19 -11.72
CA LEU A 176 18.55 -16.30 -12.14
C LEU A 176 18.83 -16.18 -13.64
#